data_AF-A0A6A6XI96-F1
#
_entry.id   AF-A0A6A6XI96-F1
#
_cell.length_a   1.000
_cell.length_b   1.000
_cell.length_c   1.000
_cell.angle_alpha   90.00
_cell.angle_beta   90.00
_cell.angle_gamma   90.00
#
_symmetry.space_group_name_H-M   'P 1'
#
loop_
_entity.id
_entity.type
_entity.pdbx_description
1 polymer ?
#
loop_
_entity_poly.entity_id
_entity_poly.type
_entity_poly.pdbx_seq_one_letter_code
_entity_poly.pdbx_strand_id
1 'polypeptide(L)'
;MSSSATPFEEEREVGFEKFYPMTLGEVINERYKVVAKLGFGSASTIWCCRNLALYKSVNGYNLYKSANFGIPIRFGRPILCDFSLARNGRVKHCHDIQPDPYRTPEVILEMPWGYAVDIWNVGVMVWDMFENRRMFDGLDPETGNYGNRFHLASIVGLLGPPPLEFLQRSECSSVYFDDRGNWKCLNSVLSVSWEDSERNLEISNKKGFLDFVRKMVRWTPESRASPSELLEDPWLLGDVEE
;
A
#
# COMPACT_ATOMS: atom_id res chain seq x y z
N MET A 1 -27.40 20.95 -27.40
CA MET A 1 -26.02 21.37 -27.71
C MET A 1 -25.10 20.35 -27.07
N SER A 2 -24.51 19.48 -27.88
CA SER A 2 -23.66 18.37 -27.42
C SER A 2 -22.29 18.93 -27.01
N SER A 3 -21.94 18.81 -25.73
CA SER A 3 -20.59 19.08 -25.24
C SER A 3 -19.68 17.96 -25.71
N SER A 4 -18.86 18.22 -26.74
CA SER A 4 -17.88 17.31 -27.30
C SER A 4 -16.60 17.25 -26.44
N ALA A 5 -16.73 17.13 -25.12
CA ALA A 5 -15.61 16.89 -24.24
C ALA A 5 -15.40 15.38 -24.12
N THR A 6 -14.17 14.92 -24.33
CA THR A 6 -13.81 13.54 -24.01
C THR A 6 -14.11 13.29 -22.52
N PRO A 7 -14.93 12.29 -22.18
CA PRO A 7 -15.26 12.01 -20.79
C PRO A 7 -14.01 11.63 -20.00
N PHE A 8 -13.92 12.10 -18.75
CA PHE A 8 -12.86 11.68 -17.83
C PHE A 8 -12.96 10.18 -17.53
N GLU A 9 -11.86 9.58 -17.07
CA GLU A 9 -11.75 8.12 -16.88
C GLU A 9 -12.87 7.57 -15.98
N GLU A 10 -13.19 8.24 -14.88
CA GLU A 10 -14.25 7.80 -13.97
C GLU A 10 -15.67 7.89 -14.55
N GLU A 11 -15.89 8.71 -15.58
CA GLU A 11 -17.22 8.87 -16.20
C GLU A 11 -17.64 7.62 -16.98
N ARG A 12 -16.72 6.67 -17.12
CA ARG A 12 -16.93 5.34 -17.72
C ARG A 12 -17.30 4.30 -16.67
N GLU A 13 -17.16 4.62 -15.38
CA GLU A 13 -17.43 3.69 -14.28
C GLU A 13 -18.91 3.75 -13.86
N VAL A 14 -19.45 2.58 -13.50
CA VAL A 14 -20.81 2.48 -12.96
C VAL A 14 -20.88 3.18 -11.61
N GLY A 15 -21.80 4.13 -11.46
CA GLY A 15 -21.94 4.91 -10.22
C GLY A 15 -21.29 6.29 -10.27
N PHE A 16 -20.70 6.69 -11.41
CA PHE A 16 -20.10 8.01 -11.58
C PHE A 16 -21.07 9.16 -11.24
N GLU A 17 -22.36 8.98 -11.50
CA GLU A 17 -23.41 9.97 -11.22
C GLU A 17 -23.52 10.36 -9.74
N LYS A 18 -22.86 9.60 -8.85
CA LYS A 18 -22.80 9.89 -7.41
C LYS A 18 -21.70 10.90 -7.05
N PHE A 19 -20.74 11.15 -7.94
CA PHE A 19 -19.70 12.14 -7.72
C PHE A 19 -20.19 13.56 -8.04
N TYR A 20 -19.59 14.56 -7.39
CA TYR A 20 -19.87 15.95 -7.75
C TYR A 20 -19.37 16.22 -9.18
N PRO A 21 -20.21 16.78 -10.08
CA PRO A 21 -19.91 16.96 -11.50
C PRO A 21 -18.97 18.16 -11.74
N MET A 22 -17.73 18.02 -11.29
CA MET A 22 -16.67 19.03 -11.41
C MET A 22 -16.38 19.38 -12.88
N THR A 23 -16.30 20.67 -13.21
CA THR A 23 -15.94 21.12 -14.57
C THR A 23 -14.59 21.84 -14.59
N LEU A 24 -13.76 21.58 -15.61
CA LEU A 24 -12.53 22.35 -15.82
C LEU A 24 -12.84 23.85 -15.98
N GLY A 25 -12.12 24.69 -15.26
CA GLY A 25 -12.31 26.13 -15.27
C GLY A 25 -13.38 26.65 -14.30
N GLU A 26 -14.21 25.78 -13.71
CA GLU A 26 -15.12 26.12 -12.61
C GLU A 26 -14.34 26.77 -11.46
N VAL A 27 -14.96 27.73 -10.78
CA VAL A 27 -14.37 28.39 -9.61
C VAL A 27 -15.18 28.03 -8.38
N ILE A 28 -14.62 27.18 -7.52
CA ILE A 28 -15.25 26.80 -6.27
C ILE A 28 -14.99 27.87 -5.21
N ASN A 29 -16.05 28.26 -4.49
CA ASN A 29 -15.99 29.20 -3.37
C ASN A 29 -15.27 30.52 -3.74
N GLU A 30 -15.49 31.00 -4.97
CA GLU A 30 -14.89 32.21 -5.56
C GLU A 30 -13.34 32.25 -5.53
N ARG A 31 -12.71 31.10 -5.29
CA ARG A 31 -11.31 31.05 -4.88
C ARG A 31 -10.50 29.99 -5.59
N TYR A 32 -11.06 28.81 -5.83
CA TYR A 32 -10.32 27.67 -6.34
C TYR A 32 -10.76 27.39 -7.77
N LYS A 33 -9.96 27.84 -8.74
CA LYS A 33 -10.21 27.55 -10.15
C LYS A 33 -9.70 26.16 -10.48
N VAL A 34 -10.58 25.29 -10.95
CA VAL A 34 -10.23 23.91 -11.37
C VAL A 34 -9.37 23.97 -12.62
N VAL A 35 -8.20 23.33 -12.60
CA VAL A 35 -7.23 23.38 -13.71
C VAL A 35 -6.90 22.03 -14.32
N ALA A 36 -6.97 20.94 -13.55
CA ALA A 36 -6.70 19.60 -14.05
C ALA A 36 -7.35 18.53 -13.17
N LYS A 37 -7.63 17.37 -13.77
CA LYS A 37 -8.01 16.15 -13.06
C LYS A 37 -6.76 15.39 -12.64
N LEU A 38 -6.68 14.96 -11.38
CA LEU A 38 -5.51 14.22 -10.85
C LEU A 38 -5.78 12.72 -10.68
N GLY A 39 -7.02 12.34 -10.37
CA GLY A 39 -7.36 10.93 -10.19
C GLY A 39 -8.74 10.76 -9.56
N PHE A 40 -9.15 9.52 -9.39
CA PHE A 40 -10.38 9.16 -8.68
C PHE A 40 -10.17 7.83 -7.94
N GLY A 41 -11.02 7.58 -6.95
CA GLY A 41 -11.12 6.31 -6.26
C GLY A 41 -12.58 5.95 -6.01
N SER A 42 -12.79 4.89 -5.24
CA SER A 42 -14.15 4.39 -4.93
C SER A 42 -15.06 5.42 -4.26
N ALA A 43 -14.48 6.36 -3.49
CA ALA A 43 -15.24 7.31 -2.68
C ALA A 43 -15.06 8.78 -3.08
N SER A 44 -14.09 9.13 -3.92
CA SER A 44 -13.82 10.54 -4.24
C SER A 44 -13.13 10.76 -5.59
N THR A 45 -13.23 11.99 -6.10
CA THR A 45 -12.45 12.49 -7.22
C THR A 45 -11.46 13.55 -6.74
N ILE A 46 -10.25 13.57 -7.29
CA ILE A 46 -9.16 14.45 -6.88
C ILE A 46 -8.85 15.42 -8.02
N TRP A 47 -8.93 16.72 -7.72
CA TRP A 47 -8.78 17.78 -8.71
C TRP A 47 -7.68 18.76 -8.31
N CYS A 48 -6.86 19.15 -9.28
CA CYS A 48 -5.90 20.23 -9.13
C CYS A 48 -6.62 21.56 -9.31
N CYS A 49 -6.46 22.48 -8.34
CA CYS A 49 -7.05 23.80 -8.37
C CYS A 49 -5.98 24.89 -8.21
N ARG A 50 -6.09 25.97 -8.97
CA ARG A 50 -5.34 27.21 -8.75
C ARG A 50 -6.09 28.06 -7.74
N ASN A 51 -5.44 28.35 -6.61
CA ASN A 51 -5.93 29.32 -5.64
C ASN A 51 -5.78 30.75 -6.20
N LEU A 52 -6.91 31.40 -6.51
CA LEU A 52 -7.01 32.76 -7.03
C LEU A 52 -6.72 33.82 -5.96
N ALA A 53 -6.87 33.48 -4.68
CA ALA A 53 -6.54 34.37 -3.58
C ALA A 53 -5.04 34.36 -3.28
N LEU A 54 -4.44 35.54 -3.20
CA LEU A 54 -3.04 35.73 -2.82
C LEU A 54 -2.73 35.22 -1.40
N TYR A 55 -3.71 35.22 -0.51
CA TYR A 55 -3.55 34.80 0.88
C TYR A 55 -4.71 33.90 1.32
N LYS A 56 -4.44 32.93 2.20
CA LYS A 56 -5.48 32.32 3.05
C LYS A 56 -5.50 33.07 4.38
N SER A 57 -6.59 33.78 4.64
CA SER A 57 -6.82 34.43 5.93
C SER A 57 -7.88 33.66 6.71
N VAL A 58 -7.63 33.41 7.99
CA VAL A 58 -8.61 32.85 8.94
C VAL A 58 -8.59 33.74 10.18
N ASN A 59 -9.76 34.23 10.59
CA ASN A 59 -9.92 35.15 11.73
C ASN A 59 -8.99 36.38 11.66
N GLY A 60 -8.79 36.95 10.46
CA GLY A 60 -7.93 38.12 10.25
C GLY A 60 -6.42 37.83 10.16
N TYR A 61 -5.98 36.58 10.38
CA TYR A 61 -4.58 36.18 10.26
C TYR A 61 -4.30 35.53 8.92
N ASN A 62 -3.24 35.97 8.24
CA ASN A 62 -2.73 35.32 7.03
C ASN A 62 -2.00 34.02 7.42
N LEU A 63 -2.60 32.87 7.10
CA LEU A 63 -2.01 31.55 7.34
C LEU A 63 -0.90 31.24 6.33
N TYR A 64 -1.13 31.52 5.05
CA TYR A 64 -0.12 31.35 4.02
C TYR A 64 -0.40 32.22 2.78
N LYS A 65 0.67 32.55 2.06
CA LYS A 65 0.63 33.22 0.76
C LYS A 65 0.58 32.17 -0.35
N SER A 66 -0.34 32.34 -1.29
CA SER A 66 -0.37 31.54 -2.52
C SER A 66 0.89 31.84 -3.32
N ALA A 67 1.67 30.82 -3.62
CA ALA A 67 2.88 30.93 -4.42
C ALA A 67 2.68 30.21 -5.76
N ASN A 68 3.10 30.87 -6.83
CA ASN A 68 3.02 30.31 -8.17
C ASN A 68 4.28 29.47 -8.40
N PHE A 69 4.19 28.17 -8.10
CA PHE A 69 5.35 27.27 -8.13
C PHE A 69 5.72 26.76 -9.53
N GLY A 70 5.02 27.19 -10.59
CA GLY A 70 5.19 26.57 -11.91
C GLY A 70 4.97 25.06 -11.84
N ILE A 71 5.54 24.30 -12.78
CA ILE A 71 5.65 22.85 -12.65
C ILE A 71 6.86 22.58 -11.74
N PRO A 72 6.72 21.83 -10.63
CA PRO A 72 7.85 21.50 -9.77
C PRO A 72 8.92 20.73 -10.57
N ILE A 73 10.13 21.27 -10.63
CA ILE A 73 11.31 20.57 -11.18
C ILE A 73 12.06 19.77 -10.11
N ARG A 74 11.69 19.97 -8.83
CA ARG A 74 12.19 19.21 -7.68
C ARG A 74 11.00 18.68 -6.90
N PHE A 75 10.93 17.37 -6.75
CA PHE A 75 9.92 16.73 -5.93
C PHE A 75 10.36 16.75 -4.46
N GLY A 76 9.40 17.00 -3.56
CA GLY A 76 9.63 16.94 -2.12
C GLY A 76 9.69 15.51 -1.60
N ARG A 77 9.83 15.35 -0.29
CA ARG A 77 9.69 14.05 0.36
C ARG A 77 8.28 13.49 0.13
N PRO A 78 8.11 12.19 -0.12
CA PRO A 78 6.79 11.58 -0.17
C PRO A 78 6.09 11.77 1.17
N ILE A 79 4.77 11.94 1.13
CA ILE A 79 3.92 12.11 2.31
C ILE A 79 2.82 11.06 2.23
N LEU A 80 2.63 10.30 3.31
CA LEU A 80 1.50 9.39 3.42
C LEU A 80 0.20 10.19 3.39
N CYS A 81 -0.71 9.79 2.52
CA CYS A 81 -2.00 10.41 2.34
C CYS A 81 -3.13 9.38 2.44
N ASP A 82 -4.37 9.86 2.33
CA ASP A 82 -5.59 9.04 2.40
C ASP A 82 -5.74 8.19 3.68
N PHE A 83 -6.25 8.84 4.74
CA PHE A 83 -6.52 8.19 6.02
C PHE A 83 -7.96 7.67 6.14
N SER A 84 -8.68 7.50 5.01
CA SER A 84 -10.09 7.07 5.02
C SER A 84 -10.29 5.68 5.63
N LEU A 85 -9.30 4.79 5.47
CA LEU A 85 -9.27 3.46 6.07
C LEU A 85 -8.47 3.38 7.37
N ALA A 86 -7.94 4.50 7.90
CA ALA A 86 -7.22 4.48 9.17
C ALA A 86 -8.11 3.99 10.32
N ARG A 87 -7.51 3.30 11.30
CA ARG A 87 -8.20 2.77 12.48
C ARG A 87 -7.47 3.13 13.76
N ASN A 88 -8.22 3.24 14.86
CA ASN A 88 -7.65 3.52 16.16
C ASN A 88 -6.92 2.28 16.70
N GLY A 89 -5.60 2.33 16.80
CA GLY A 89 -4.80 1.19 17.28
C GLY A 89 -4.96 0.84 18.77
N ARG A 90 -5.74 1.60 19.54
CA ARG A 90 -6.04 1.27 20.95
C ARG A 90 -7.17 0.26 21.11
N VAL A 91 -7.86 -0.08 20.04
CA VAL A 91 -8.93 -1.09 20.06
C VAL A 91 -8.52 -2.29 19.23
N LYS A 92 -9.06 -3.46 19.59
CA LYS A 92 -8.83 -4.71 18.86
C LYS A 92 -9.59 -4.67 17.53
N HIS A 93 -8.92 -5.05 16.45
CA HIS A 93 -9.53 -5.19 15.12
C HIS A 93 -9.27 -6.59 14.56
N CYS A 94 -10.19 -7.08 13.74
CA CYS A 94 -10.08 -8.40 13.08
C CYS A 94 -10.77 -8.43 11.69
N HIS A 95 -11.14 -7.26 11.15
CA HIS A 95 -11.75 -7.13 9.83
C HIS A 95 -10.69 -6.85 8.76
N ASP A 96 -11.06 -7.00 7.49
CA ASP A 96 -10.19 -6.67 6.36
C ASP A 96 -9.91 -5.16 6.28
N ILE A 97 -8.65 -4.80 6.04
CA ILE A 97 -8.19 -3.41 6.10
C ILE A 97 -7.16 -3.04 5.03
N GLN A 98 -6.62 -4.01 4.31
CA GLN A 98 -5.49 -3.81 3.39
C GLN A 98 -5.92 -4.12 1.95
N PRO A 99 -5.39 -3.40 0.94
CA PRO A 99 -5.53 -3.82 -0.44
C PRO A 99 -4.92 -5.20 -0.65
N ASP A 100 -5.49 -6.01 -1.55
CA ASP A 100 -5.14 -7.43 -1.65
C ASP A 100 -3.63 -7.73 -1.78
N PRO A 101 -2.84 -7.01 -2.62
CA PRO A 101 -1.40 -7.29 -2.77
C PRO A 101 -0.55 -6.97 -1.53
N TYR A 102 -1.10 -6.20 -0.59
CA TYR A 102 -0.41 -5.79 0.62
C TYR A 102 -1.00 -6.47 1.87
N ARG A 103 -2.01 -7.34 1.72
CA ARG A 103 -2.68 -7.97 2.85
C ARG A 103 -1.71 -8.86 3.62
N THR A 104 -1.72 -8.72 4.93
CA THR A 104 -0.87 -9.48 5.85
C THR A 104 -1.42 -10.88 6.12
N PRO A 105 -0.57 -11.84 6.52
CA PRO A 105 -1.03 -13.19 6.84
C PRO A 105 -2.04 -13.22 7.99
N GLU A 106 -1.87 -12.38 9.03
CA GLU A 106 -2.83 -12.30 10.13
C GLU A 106 -4.20 -11.75 9.70
N VAL A 107 -4.25 -10.86 8.71
CA VAL A 107 -5.53 -10.38 8.15
C VAL A 107 -6.19 -11.45 7.26
N ILE A 108 -5.41 -12.15 6.42
CA ILE A 108 -5.91 -13.27 5.60
C ILE A 108 -6.49 -14.39 6.46
N LEU A 109 -5.86 -14.64 7.61
CA LEU A 109 -6.25 -15.67 8.56
C LEU A 109 -7.25 -15.16 9.61
N GLU A 110 -7.85 -13.98 9.42
CA GLU A 110 -8.87 -13.41 10.31
C GLU A 110 -8.46 -13.32 11.79
N MET A 111 -7.16 -13.13 12.03
CA MET A 111 -6.61 -12.95 13.37
C MET A 111 -6.74 -11.48 13.81
N PRO A 112 -6.68 -11.23 15.13
CA PRO A 112 -6.54 -9.88 15.63
C PRO A 112 -5.24 -9.24 15.14
N TRP A 113 -5.32 -7.98 14.73
CA TRP A 113 -4.17 -7.24 14.20
C TRP A 113 -3.98 -5.88 14.89
N GLY A 114 -2.78 -5.32 14.71
CA GLY A 114 -2.36 -4.03 15.27
C GLY A 114 -1.37 -3.32 14.36
N TYR A 115 -0.58 -2.38 14.88
CA TYR A 115 0.32 -1.51 14.10
C TYR A 115 1.31 -2.25 13.16
N ALA A 116 1.66 -3.49 13.49
CA ALA A 116 2.60 -4.29 12.69
C ALA A 116 2.10 -4.61 11.28
N VAL A 117 0.80 -4.44 10.99
CA VAL A 117 0.28 -4.58 9.62
C VAL A 117 0.81 -3.50 8.68
N ASP A 118 1.02 -2.29 9.20
CA ASP A 118 1.57 -1.17 8.42
C ASP A 118 3.06 -1.40 8.13
N ILE A 119 3.79 -2.04 9.05
CA ILE A 119 5.20 -2.40 8.83
C ILE A 119 5.34 -3.40 7.68
N TRP A 120 4.47 -4.41 7.62
CA TRP A 120 4.40 -5.32 6.49
C TRP A 120 4.11 -4.57 5.18
N ASN A 121 3.16 -3.62 5.19
CA ASN A 121 2.85 -2.82 4.00
C ASN A 121 4.04 -2.01 3.52
N VAL A 122 4.80 -1.40 4.42
CA VAL A 122 6.03 -0.68 4.07
C VAL A 122 7.04 -1.66 3.45
N GLY A 123 7.26 -2.84 4.03
CA GLY A 123 8.18 -3.84 3.49
C GLY A 123 7.82 -4.29 2.08
N VAL A 124 6.56 -4.64 1.85
CA VAL A 124 6.06 -5.05 0.52
C VAL A 124 6.12 -3.88 -0.47
N MET A 125 5.75 -2.66 -0.05
CA MET A 125 5.81 -1.47 -0.92
C MET A 125 7.23 -1.11 -1.32
N VAL A 126 8.18 -1.13 -0.38
CA VAL A 126 9.60 -0.88 -0.66
C VAL A 126 10.10 -1.89 -1.69
N TRP A 127 9.81 -3.17 -1.52
CA TRP A 127 10.15 -4.19 -2.51
C TRP A 127 9.53 -3.89 -3.87
N ASP A 128 8.22 -3.68 -3.95
CA ASP A 128 7.50 -3.46 -5.20
C ASP A 128 8.05 -2.25 -5.98
N MET A 129 8.41 -1.18 -5.26
CA MET A 129 9.02 0.02 -5.85
C MET A 129 10.42 -0.25 -6.39
N PHE A 130 11.24 -1.01 -5.66
CA PHE A 130 12.61 -1.33 -6.08
C PHE A 130 12.65 -2.34 -7.21
N GLU A 131 11.85 -3.40 -7.13
CA GLU A 131 11.84 -4.50 -8.10
C GLU A 131 10.97 -4.21 -9.34
N ASN A 132 10.13 -3.18 -9.28
CA ASN A 132 9.10 -2.88 -10.27
C ASN A 132 8.19 -4.11 -10.58
N ARG A 133 8.02 -4.97 -9.57
CA ARG A 133 7.26 -6.22 -9.61
C ARG A 133 6.72 -6.53 -8.22
N ARG A 134 5.58 -7.21 -8.18
CA ARG A 134 4.93 -7.60 -6.92
C ARG A 134 5.79 -8.59 -6.13
N MET A 135 5.97 -8.35 -4.84
CA MET A 135 6.54 -9.32 -3.90
C MET A 135 5.67 -10.58 -3.82
N PHE A 136 4.35 -10.40 -3.72
CA PHE A 136 3.38 -11.48 -3.64
C PHE A 136 2.34 -11.37 -4.75
N ASP A 137 2.08 -12.50 -5.41
CA ASP A 137 1.04 -12.61 -6.42
C ASP A 137 -0.08 -13.52 -5.93
N GLY A 138 -1.30 -12.97 -5.94
CA GLY A 138 -2.50 -13.66 -5.51
C GLY A 138 -3.53 -13.82 -6.61
N LEU A 139 -3.14 -13.59 -7.87
CA LEU A 139 -4.02 -13.78 -9.01
C LEU A 139 -4.24 -15.28 -9.27
N ASP A 140 -5.50 -15.66 -9.39
CA ASP A 140 -5.90 -16.96 -9.87
C ASP A 140 -5.55 -17.09 -11.37
N PRO A 141 -4.71 -18.05 -11.78
CA PRO A 141 -4.30 -18.20 -13.18
C PRO A 141 -5.47 -18.58 -14.10
N GLU A 142 -6.56 -19.13 -13.57
CA GLU A 142 -7.73 -19.53 -14.36
C GLU A 142 -8.72 -18.39 -14.53
N THR A 143 -8.95 -17.60 -13.48
CA THR A 143 -10.01 -16.57 -13.46
C THR A 143 -9.48 -15.15 -13.57
N GLY A 144 -8.20 -14.91 -13.29
CA GLY A 144 -7.60 -13.59 -13.17
C GLY A 144 -8.04 -12.81 -11.92
N ASN A 145 -8.87 -13.39 -11.06
CA ASN A 145 -9.32 -12.73 -9.83
C ASN A 145 -8.29 -12.92 -8.71
N TYR A 146 -8.17 -11.90 -7.85
CA TYR A 146 -7.32 -12.01 -6.67
C TYR A 146 -7.96 -12.92 -5.61
N GLY A 147 -7.17 -13.82 -5.03
CA GLY A 147 -7.65 -14.78 -4.04
C GLY A 147 -6.65 -15.02 -2.91
N ASN A 148 -7.16 -15.02 -1.67
CA ASN A 148 -6.38 -15.25 -0.46
C ASN A 148 -5.55 -16.55 -0.51
N ARG A 149 -6.05 -17.62 -1.14
CA ARG A 149 -5.32 -18.89 -1.30
C ARG A 149 -4.04 -18.76 -2.13
N PHE A 150 -4.05 -17.95 -3.18
CA PHE A 150 -2.88 -17.75 -4.03
C PHE A 150 -1.91 -16.79 -3.37
N HIS A 151 -2.43 -15.71 -2.77
CA HIS A 151 -1.61 -14.76 -2.03
C HIS A 151 -0.85 -15.46 -0.89
N LEU A 152 -1.56 -16.25 -0.08
CA LEU A 152 -0.94 -16.96 1.04
C LEU A 152 0.04 -18.03 0.56
N ALA A 153 -0.24 -18.71 -0.56
CA ALA A 153 0.73 -19.62 -1.16
C ALA A 153 1.99 -18.91 -1.63
N SER A 154 1.88 -17.68 -2.17
CA SER A 154 3.02 -16.84 -2.54
C SER A 154 3.85 -16.44 -1.31
N ILE A 155 3.19 -16.11 -0.19
CA ILE A 155 3.87 -15.87 1.10
C ILE A 155 4.64 -17.12 1.55
N VAL A 156 4.01 -18.31 1.53
CA VAL A 156 4.67 -19.58 1.90
C VAL A 156 5.84 -19.87 0.96
N GLY A 157 5.70 -19.56 -0.34
CA GLY A 157 6.75 -19.74 -1.33
C GLY A 157 8.03 -18.95 -1.03
N LEU A 158 7.90 -17.73 -0.49
CA LEU A 158 9.02 -16.85 -0.17
C LEU A 158 9.54 -17.01 1.27
N LEU A 159 8.63 -17.17 2.24
CA LEU A 159 8.99 -17.22 3.67
C LEU A 159 9.20 -18.65 4.19
N GLY A 160 8.82 -19.67 3.42
CA GLY A 160 8.65 -21.02 3.93
C GLY A 160 7.37 -21.17 4.76
N PRO A 161 7.14 -22.36 5.35
CA PRO A 161 5.92 -22.63 6.13
C PRO A 161 5.83 -21.72 7.36
N PRO A 162 4.62 -21.30 7.76
CA PRO A 162 4.41 -20.52 8.97
C PRO A 162 4.72 -21.34 10.23
N PRO A 163 5.13 -20.69 11.34
CA PRO A 163 5.19 -21.34 12.65
C PRO A 163 3.83 -21.93 13.06
N LEU A 164 3.84 -23.11 13.67
CA LEU A 164 2.59 -23.79 14.06
C LEU A 164 1.83 -22.98 15.12
N GLU A 165 2.54 -22.35 16.05
CA GLU A 165 1.98 -21.48 17.10
C GLU A 165 1.31 -20.24 16.51
N PHE A 166 1.72 -19.81 15.31
CA PHE A 166 1.04 -18.73 14.60
C PHE A 166 -0.28 -19.22 14.03
N LEU A 167 -0.29 -20.37 13.33
CA LEU A 167 -1.50 -20.96 12.76
C LEU A 167 -2.58 -21.24 13.81
N GLN A 168 -2.18 -21.73 14.99
CA GLN A 168 -3.08 -22.04 16.10
C GLN A 168 -3.85 -20.82 16.64
N ARG A 169 -3.47 -19.58 16.29
CA ARG A 169 -4.19 -18.36 16.67
C ARG A 169 -5.46 -18.13 15.85
N SER A 170 -5.67 -18.87 14.76
CA SER A 170 -6.76 -18.68 13.82
C SER A 170 -7.57 -19.95 13.60
N GLU A 171 -8.90 -19.82 13.69
CA GLU A 171 -9.84 -20.86 13.29
C GLU A 171 -9.85 -21.08 11.76
N CYS A 172 -9.57 -20.01 11.00
CA CYS A 172 -9.51 -20.02 9.53
C CYS A 172 -8.22 -20.62 8.97
N SER A 173 -7.19 -20.86 9.80
CA SER A 173 -5.95 -21.52 9.37
C SER A 173 -6.21 -22.90 8.77
N SER A 174 -7.19 -23.62 9.30
CA SER A 174 -7.66 -24.92 8.84
C SER A 174 -8.28 -24.88 7.43
N VAL A 175 -8.49 -23.72 6.81
CA VAL A 175 -8.87 -23.64 5.39
C VAL A 175 -7.65 -23.90 4.49
N TYR A 176 -6.46 -23.49 4.92
CA TYR A 176 -5.25 -23.44 4.10
C TYR A 176 -4.20 -24.49 4.48
N PHE A 177 -4.14 -24.87 5.76
CA PHE A 177 -3.13 -25.77 6.31
C PHE A 177 -3.76 -27.00 6.96
N ASP A 178 -2.98 -28.08 7.04
CA ASP A 178 -3.30 -29.26 7.87
C ASP A 178 -2.83 -29.07 9.33
N ASP A 179 -3.15 -30.03 10.20
CA ASP A 179 -2.81 -29.98 11.64
C ASP A 179 -1.30 -30.00 11.92
N ARG A 180 -0.48 -30.31 10.90
CA ARG A 180 0.99 -30.30 10.98
C ARG A 180 1.59 -29.02 10.39
N GLY A 181 0.77 -28.08 9.92
CA GLY A 181 1.19 -26.82 9.29
C GLY A 181 1.58 -26.95 7.82
N ASN A 182 1.29 -28.07 7.16
CA ASN A 182 1.56 -28.22 5.73
C ASN A 182 0.46 -27.56 4.91
N TRP A 183 0.85 -26.97 3.79
CA TRP A 183 -0.08 -26.43 2.81
C TRP A 183 -0.99 -27.53 2.25
N LYS A 184 -2.31 -27.31 2.25
CA LYS A 184 -3.29 -28.32 1.77
C LYS A 184 -4.22 -27.85 0.65
N CYS A 185 -4.14 -26.59 0.23
CA CYS A 185 -4.95 -26.13 -0.89
C CYS A 185 -4.50 -26.80 -2.20
N LEU A 186 -5.42 -26.90 -3.16
CA LEU A 186 -5.16 -27.51 -4.47
C LEU A 186 -4.11 -26.76 -5.30
N ASN A 187 -3.97 -25.44 -5.10
CA ASN A 187 -2.93 -24.67 -5.78
C ASN A 187 -1.56 -24.97 -5.19
N SER A 188 -0.57 -25.15 -6.06
CA SER A 188 0.81 -25.39 -5.67
C SER A 188 1.44 -24.16 -4.99
N VAL A 189 2.33 -24.42 -4.05
CA VAL A 189 3.27 -23.41 -3.53
C VAL A 189 4.53 -23.46 -4.39
N LEU A 190 4.88 -22.33 -5.00
CA LEU A 190 6.12 -22.19 -5.75
C LEU A 190 7.19 -21.60 -4.83
N SER A 191 8.16 -22.42 -4.43
CA SER A 191 9.29 -21.94 -3.62
C SER A 191 10.12 -20.94 -4.42
N VAL A 192 10.41 -19.80 -3.82
CA VAL A 192 11.27 -18.77 -4.38
C VAL A 192 12.33 -18.38 -3.36
N SER A 193 13.50 -18.00 -3.87
CA SER A 193 14.61 -17.49 -3.06
C SER A 193 14.54 -15.98 -3.01
N TRP A 194 14.77 -15.38 -1.84
CA TRP A 194 14.90 -13.92 -1.70
C TRP A 194 16.03 -13.39 -2.59
N GLU A 195 17.18 -14.06 -2.55
CA GLU A 195 18.39 -13.71 -3.29
C GLU A 195 18.17 -13.77 -4.80
N ASP A 196 17.43 -14.76 -5.31
CA ASP A 196 17.16 -14.89 -6.75
C ASP A 196 16.01 -14.01 -7.23
N SER A 197 15.15 -13.58 -6.31
CA SER A 197 13.99 -12.73 -6.61
C SER A 197 14.40 -11.28 -6.82
N GLU A 198 15.38 -10.80 -6.05
CA GLU A 198 15.97 -9.46 -6.21
C GLU A 198 16.85 -9.43 -7.48
N ARG A 199 16.66 -8.44 -8.35
CA ARG A 199 17.36 -8.36 -9.66
C ARG A 199 17.96 -7.01 -9.99
N ASN A 200 17.76 -5.99 -9.15
CA ASN A 200 18.06 -4.60 -9.50
C ASN A 200 19.29 -4.03 -8.78
N LEU A 201 19.74 -4.63 -7.68
CA LEU A 201 20.84 -4.16 -6.85
C LEU A 201 22.14 -4.94 -7.09
N GLU A 202 23.26 -4.23 -6.97
CA GLU A 202 24.59 -4.83 -6.89
C GLU A 202 24.79 -5.61 -5.57
N ILE A 203 25.73 -6.55 -5.55
CA ILE A 203 25.86 -7.57 -4.50
C ILE A 203 25.96 -6.99 -3.07
N SER A 204 26.75 -5.94 -2.87
CA SER A 204 26.96 -5.33 -1.54
C SER A 204 25.68 -4.66 -1.00
N ASN A 205 25.02 -3.88 -1.86
CA ASN A 205 23.76 -3.21 -1.53
C ASN A 205 22.59 -4.21 -1.38
N LYS A 206 22.60 -5.27 -2.20
CA LYS A 206 21.58 -6.33 -2.20
C LYS A 206 21.44 -7.00 -0.84
N LYS A 207 22.54 -7.40 -0.20
CA LYS A 207 22.47 -8.06 1.11
C LYS A 207 21.82 -7.15 2.17
N GLY A 208 22.29 -5.90 2.27
CA GLY A 208 21.73 -4.93 3.22
C GLY A 208 20.25 -4.66 2.97
N PHE A 209 19.85 -4.53 1.69
CA PHE A 209 18.45 -4.34 1.31
C PHE A 209 17.58 -5.54 1.71
N LEU A 210 18.03 -6.76 1.40
CA LEU A 210 17.31 -7.98 1.77
C LEU A 210 17.16 -8.10 3.28
N ASP A 211 18.21 -7.81 4.04
CA ASP A 211 18.18 -7.86 5.50
C ASP A 211 17.23 -6.80 6.07
N PHE A 212 17.17 -5.60 5.48
CA PHE A 212 16.22 -4.55 5.83
C PHE A 212 14.77 -4.99 5.57
N VAL A 213 14.46 -5.49 4.36
CA VAL A 213 13.09 -5.92 4.00
C VAL A 213 12.63 -7.10 4.85
N ARG A 214 13.53 -8.07 5.13
CA ARG A 214 13.23 -9.20 6.01
C ARG A 214 12.86 -8.79 7.43
N LYS A 215 13.30 -7.64 7.94
CA LYS A 215 12.86 -7.15 9.26
C LYS A 215 11.38 -6.74 9.28
N MET A 216 10.80 -6.43 8.11
CA MET A 216 9.41 -6.02 7.98
C MET A 216 8.49 -7.18 7.56
N VAL A 217 8.96 -8.07 6.69
CA VAL A 217 8.16 -9.13 6.09
C VAL A 217 8.37 -10.45 6.86
N ARG A 218 7.59 -10.63 7.93
CA ARG A 218 7.61 -11.82 8.80
C ARG A 218 6.22 -12.35 9.08
N TRP A 219 6.14 -13.67 9.28
CA TRP A 219 4.91 -14.39 9.64
C TRP A 219 4.24 -13.82 10.88
N THR A 220 4.95 -13.76 12.01
CA THR A 220 4.38 -13.28 13.28
C THR A 220 4.51 -11.76 13.38
N PRO A 221 3.43 -11.03 13.71
CA PRO A 221 3.45 -9.57 13.84
C PRO A 221 4.50 -9.08 14.83
N GLU A 222 4.72 -9.83 15.91
CA GLU A 222 5.64 -9.44 17.00
C GLU A 222 7.12 -9.57 16.61
N SER A 223 7.42 -10.27 15.51
CA SER A 223 8.80 -10.41 15.00
C SER A 223 9.17 -9.35 13.96
N ARG A 224 8.24 -8.46 13.61
CA ARG A 224 8.49 -7.35 12.70
C ARG A 224 9.14 -6.20 13.47
N ALA A 225 10.15 -5.57 12.88
CA ALA A 225 10.83 -4.43 13.48
C ALA A 225 9.87 -3.23 13.64
N SER A 226 10.08 -2.48 14.72
CA SER A 226 9.40 -1.21 14.95
C SER A 226 9.91 -0.12 14.00
N PRO A 227 9.14 0.96 13.79
CA PRO A 227 9.60 2.11 13.02
C PRO A 227 10.93 2.68 13.53
N SER A 228 11.12 2.75 14.84
CA SER A 228 12.36 3.24 15.45
C SER A 228 13.56 2.35 15.13
N GLU A 229 13.39 1.02 15.13
CA GLU A 229 14.47 0.10 14.77
C GLU A 229 14.82 0.18 13.27
N LEU A 230 13.80 0.36 12.42
CA LEU A 230 14.00 0.52 10.97
C LEU A 230 14.69 1.84 10.60
N LEU A 231 14.46 2.91 11.36
CA LEU A 231 15.11 4.20 11.14
C LEU A 231 16.61 4.18 11.45
N GLU A 232 17.03 3.29 12.35
CA GLU A 232 18.43 3.07 12.74
C GLU A 232 19.07 1.91 11.94
N ASP A 233 18.41 1.43 10.89
CA ASP A 233 18.92 0.32 10.10
C ASP A 233 20.17 0.73 9.30
N PRO A 234 21.28 -0.05 9.35
CA PRO A 234 22.50 0.26 8.61
C PRO A 234 22.29 0.47 7.11
N TRP A 235 21.35 -0.27 6.50
CA TRP A 235 21.04 -0.10 5.08
C TRP A 235 20.43 1.27 4.78
N LEU A 236 19.58 1.78 5.68
CA LEU A 236 18.96 3.09 5.53
C LEU A 236 19.95 4.23 5.84
N LEU A 237 20.86 4.01 6.79
CA LEU A 237 21.89 4.98 7.18
C LEU A 237 23.06 5.06 6.17
N GLY A 238 23.21 4.05 5.31
CA GLY A 238 24.33 3.96 4.35
C GLY A 238 25.60 3.37 4.96
N ASP A 239 25.48 2.66 6.09
CA ASP A 239 26.59 2.05 6.84
C ASP A 239 26.85 0.59 6.41
N VAL A 240 26.40 0.19 5.23
CA VAL A 240 26.64 -1.17 4.72
C VAL A 240 28.04 -1.22 4.13
N GLU A 241 28.96 -1.92 4.80
CA GLU A 241 30.30 -2.19 4.27
C GLU A 241 30.20 -2.86 2.88
N GLU A 242 30.96 -2.32 1.92
CA GLU A 242 31.08 -2.84 0.54
C GLU A 242 31.54 -4.32 0.50
#